data_AF-A0A537QL63-F1
#
_entry.id   AF-A0A537QL63-F1
#
_cell.length_a   1.000
_cell.length_b   1.000
_cell.length_c   1.000
_cell.angle_alpha   90.00
_cell.angle_beta   90.00
_cell.angle_gamma   90.00
#
_symmetry.space_group_name_H-M   'P 1'
#
loop_
_entity.id
_entity.type
_entity.pdbx_description
1 polymer ?
#
loop_
_entity_poly.entity_id
_entity_poly.type
_entity_poly.pdbx_seq_one_letter_code
_entity_poly.pdbx_strand_id
1 'polypeptide(L)' 'MLNIHNDGSSPGRVTVTFADGALSFMLSEDATFEDLADRLDRLGERHHGKPVAIEVKLAAASAPSDADWGP' A
#
# COMPACT_ATOMS: atom_id res chain seq x y z
N MET A 1 0.15 10.32 30.62
CA MET A 1 -0.53 9.60 29.52
C MET A 1 0.50 9.37 28.44
N LEU A 2 0.95 8.12 28.27
CA LEU A 2 1.90 7.76 27.23
C LEU A 2 1.09 7.58 25.94
N ASN A 3 1.20 8.52 25.00
CA ASN A 3 0.64 8.38 23.66
C ASN A 3 1.43 7.29 22.92
N ILE A 4 1.03 6.03 23.13
CA ILE A 4 1.41 4.91 22.28
C ILE A 4 0.88 5.28 20.88
N HIS A 5 1.76 5.77 20.03
CA HIS A 5 1.47 5.86 18.60
C HIS A 5 1.30 4.43 18.15
N ASN A 6 0.06 4.07 17.86
CA ASN A 6 -0.28 2.78 17.28
C ASN A 6 0.33 2.75 15.88
N ASP A 7 1.56 2.24 15.76
CA ASP A 7 2.25 1.93 14.49
C ASP A 7 1.59 0.70 13.81
N GLY A 8 0.29 0.49 14.04
CA GLY A 8 -0.48 -0.66 13.59
C GLY A 8 -1.03 -0.55 12.19
N SER A 9 -0.96 0.61 11.53
CA SER A 9 -1.54 0.80 10.20
C SER A 9 -0.66 1.68 9.33
N SER A 10 0.42 1.09 8.81
CA SER A 10 1.17 1.73 7.74
C SER A 10 0.55 1.33 6.39
N PRO A 11 -0.21 2.22 5.71
CA PRO A 11 -0.77 1.91 4.40
C PRO A 11 0.32 1.49 3.41
N GLY A 12 0.00 0.53 2.53
CA GLY A 12 0.94 0.09 1.49
C GLY A 12 1.18 1.20 0.47
N ARG A 13 2.43 1.49 0.11
CA ARG A 13 2.73 2.50 -0.92
C ARG A 13 2.83 1.82 -2.29
N VAL A 14 2.12 2.36 -3.27
CA VAL A 14 2.20 1.93 -4.66
C VAL A 14 2.82 3.04 -5.49
N THR A 15 3.81 2.68 -6.29
CA THR A 15 4.44 3.57 -7.28
C THR A 15 4.22 2.99 -8.66
N VAL A 16 3.62 3.78 -9.53
CA VAL A 16 3.29 3.43 -10.90
C VAL A 16 4.18 4.26 -11.82
N THR A 17 4.94 3.58 -12.67
CA THR A 17 5.81 4.24 -13.64
C THR A 17 5.15 4.16 -15.02
N PHE A 18 5.12 5.30 -15.70
CA PHE A 18 4.71 5.48 -17.08
C PHE A 18 5.95 5.88 -17.92
N ALA A 19 5.78 5.98 -19.23
CA ALA A 19 6.88 6.38 -20.11
C ALA A 19 7.33 7.84 -19.90
N ASP A 20 6.44 8.69 -19.41
CA ASP A 20 6.61 10.13 -19.23
C ASP A 20 6.89 10.54 -17.77
N GLY A 21 6.69 9.65 -16.81
CA GLY A 21 6.89 9.95 -15.39
C GLY A 21 6.41 8.85 -14.46
N ALA A 22 6.41 9.12 -13.15
CA ALA A 22 5.93 8.18 -12.15
C ALA A 22 4.96 8.87 -11.17
N LEU A 23 3.94 8.13 -10.75
CA LEU A 23 2.96 8.54 -9.76
C LEU A 23 3.00 7.60 -8.57
N SER A 24 2.85 8.15 -7.37
CA SER A 24 2.77 7.35 -6.14
C SER A 24 1.45 7.59 -5.43
N PHE A 25 0.87 6.55 -4.85
CA PHE A 25 -0.29 6.65 -3.99
C PHE A 25 -0.23 5.68 -2.82
N MET A 26 -0.93 6.03 -1.74
CA MET A 26 -1.15 5.12 -0.62
C MET A 26 -2.35 4.21 -0.92
N LEU A 27 -2.18 2.93 -0.64
CA LEU A 27 -3.18 1.88 -0.67
C LEU A 27 -3.63 1.63 0.77
N SER A 28 -4.95 1.50 0.98
CA SER A 28 -5.49 1.21 2.32
C SER A 28 -4.96 -0.13 2.83
N GLU A 29 -4.90 -0.32 4.14
CA GLU A 29 -4.51 -1.59 4.76
C GLU A 29 -5.46 -2.73 4.35
N ASP A 30 -6.76 -2.45 4.33
CA ASP A 30 -7.80 -3.41 3.95
C ASP A 30 -8.00 -3.54 2.43
N ALA A 31 -7.20 -2.83 1.63
CA ALA A 31 -7.38 -2.83 0.18
C ALA A 31 -6.96 -4.17 -0.42
N THR A 32 -7.78 -4.64 -1.34
CA THR A 32 -7.54 -5.89 -2.06
C THR A 32 -6.71 -5.66 -3.31
N PHE A 33 -6.28 -6.76 -3.94
CA PHE A 33 -5.70 -6.70 -5.29
C PHE A 33 -6.70 -6.20 -6.34
N GLU A 34 -8.00 -6.41 -6.14
CA GLU A 34 -9.05 -5.88 -7.03
C GLU A 34 -9.14 -4.35 -6.91
N ASP A 35 -9.14 -3.81 -5.68
CA ASP A 35 -9.10 -2.36 -5.45
C ASP A 35 -7.85 -1.71 -6.08
N LEU A 36 -6.71 -2.41 -6.05
CA LEU A 36 -5.49 -1.98 -6.72
C LEU A 36 -5.66 -1.97 -8.25
N ALA A 37 -6.24 -3.02 -8.82
CA ALA A 37 -6.48 -3.12 -10.26
C ALA A 37 -7.42 -2.02 -10.77
N ASP A 38 -8.56 -1.82 -10.10
CA ASP A 38 -9.52 -0.75 -10.41
C ASP A 38 -8.87 0.63 -10.36
N ARG A 39 -7.98 0.84 -9.39
CA ARG A 39 -7.29 2.12 -9.25
C ARG A 39 -6.25 2.33 -10.35
N LEU A 40 -5.55 1.29 -10.78
CA LEU A 40 -4.61 1.34 -11.90
C LEU A 40 -5.33 1.59 -13.22
N ASP A 41 -6.51 1.02 -13.42
CA ASP A 41 -7.32 1.22 -14.62
C ASP A 41 -7.75 2.70 -14.74
N ARG A 42 -8.31 3.26 -13.65
CA ARG A 42 -8.63 4.70 -13.56
C ARG A 42 -7.42 5.60 -13.73
N LEU A 43 -6.22 5.14 -13.35
CA LEU A 43 -4.97 5.89 -13.53
C LEU A 43 -4.55 5.89 -15.01
N GLY A 44 -4.69 4.76 -15.69
CA GLY A 44 -4.43 4.61 -17.12
C GLY A 44 -5.33 5.46 -17.99
N GLU A 45 -6.62 5.59 -17.64
CA GLU A 45 -7.56 6.49 -18.31
C GLU A 45 -7.12 7.96 -18.23
N ARG A 46 -6.55 8.38 -17.10
CA ARG A 46 -6.10 9.77 -16.88
C ARG A 46 -4.76 10.09 -17.53
N HIS A 47 -3.84 9.13 -17.60
CA HIS A 47 -2.49 9.32 -18.16
C HIS A 47 -2.39 8.93 -19.65
N HIS A 48 -3.49 8.53 -20.29
CA HIS A 48 -3.55 8.15 -21.72
C HIS A 48 -2.48 7.11 -22.13
N GLY A 49 -2.12 6.20 -21.23
CA GLY A 49 -1.03 5.24 -21.46
C GLY A 49 -1.04 4.08 -20.48
N LYS A 50 -0.51 2.93 -20.92
CA LYS A 50 -0.33 1.78 -20.02
C LYS A 50 0.87 2.02 -19.12
N PRO A 51 0.77 1.72 -17.81
CA PRO A 51 1.93 1.76 -16.94
C PRO A 51 2.97 0.74 -17.42
N VAL A 52 4.25 1.15 -17.39
CA VAL A 52 5.39 0.30 -17.78
C VAL A 52 5.86 -0.57 -16.62
N ALA A 53 5.66 -0.11 -15.38
CA ALA A 53 6.01 -0.85 -14.17
C ALA A 53 5.13 -0.41 -12.99
N ILE A 54 4.89 -1.34 -12.07
CA ILE A 54 4.19 -1.10 -10.81
C ILE A 54 5.04 -1.67 -9.68
N GLU A 55 5.42 -0.83 -8.74
CA GLU A 55 6.10 -1.20 -7.50
C GLU A 55 5.09 -1.11 -6.35
N VAL A 56 5.02 -2.17 -5.54
CA VAL A 56 4.14 -2.23 -4.36
C VAL A 56 5.00 -2.49 -3.14
N LYS A 57 5.01 -1.52 -2.22
CA LYS A 57 5.67 -1.63 -0.92
C LYS A 57 4.61 -1.81 0.16
N LEU A 58 4.46 -3.05 0.62
CA LEU A 58 3.59 -3.37 1.74
C LEU A 58 4.32 -3.11 3.06
N ALA A 59 3.62 -2.58 4.05
CA ALA A 59 4.15 -2.52 5.40
C ALA A 59 4.25 -3.95 5.95
N ALA A 60 5.30 -4.21 6.73
CA ALA A 60 5.38 -5.47 7.46
C ALA A 60 4.26 -5.50 8.49
N ALA A 61 3.46 -6.58 8.51
CA ALA A 61 2.54 -6.81 9.60
C ALA A 61 3.35 -6.87 10.90
N SER A 62 2.98 -6.06 11.89
CA SER A 62 3.54 -6.19 13.24
C SER A 62 3.31 -7.63 13.69
N ALA A 63 4.39 -8.37 13.93
CA ALA A 63 4.29 -9.72 14.46
C ALA A 63 3.44 -9.68 15.74
N PRO A 64 2.54 -10.65 15.98
CA PRO A 64 1.80 -10.69 17.22
C PRO A 64 2.82 -10.73 18.36
N SER A 65 2.81 -9.71 19.22
CA SER A 65 3.66 -9.66 20.40
C SER A 65 3.47 -10.95 21.18
N ASP A 66 4.58 -11.65 21.35
CA ASP A 66 4.79 -12.89 22.09
C ASP A 66 3.68 -13.11 23.14
N ALA A 67 2.89 -14.16 22.92
CA ALA A 67 1.89 -14.58 23.88
C ALA A 67 2.59 -14.83 25.22
N ASP A 68 2.26 -13.99 26.21
CA ASP A 68 2.54 -14.19 27.62
C ASP A 68 1.81 -15.46 28.08
N TRP A 69 2.36 -16.63 27.72
CA TRP A 69 1.98 -17.90 28.29
C TRP A 69 2.78 -18.09 29.58
N GLY A 70 2.30 -17.43 30.63
CA GLY A 70 2.77 -17.67 31.99
C GLY A 70 2.51 -19.12 32.41
N PRO A 71 3.41 -19.73 33.21
CA PRO A 71 3.28 -21.11 33.68
C PRO A 71 2.12 -21.32 34.66
#